data_AF-V8R6V2-F1
#
_entry.id   AF-V8R6V2-F1
#
_cell.length_a   1.000
_cell.length_b   1.000
_cell.length_c   1.000
_cell.angle_alpha   90.00
_cell.angle_beta   90.00
_cell.angle_gamma   90.00
#
_symmetry.space_group_name_H-M   'P 1'
#
loop_
_entity.id
_entity.type
_entity.pdbx_description
1 polymer ?
#
loop_
_entity_poly.entity_id
_entity_poly.type
_entity_poly.pdbx_seq_one_letter_code
_entity_poly.pdbx_strand_id
1 'polypeptide(L)'
;MTIDQDVFDDLWDGERSIGFFVQSAQCYWIVDEKRNFTLDVDKSLRASLSNGTITQEQYERSCLKFRNGILKMTAENFPSYLHGPSVKILSSSELQGFIGAKPNVFEKIENYYLTGEGLDSELFKNANVIRSRLPLFYVNFDRKIFMHMDDGRFHEEYVHPGWIAESGDFSYLIPSREKYWVDAGKDFWKVRFL
;
A
#
# COMPACT_ATOMS: atom_id res chain seq x y z
N MET A 1 -2.22 21.38 -3.51
CA MET A 1 -1.43 21.25 -2.27
C MET A 1 -0.36 20.22 -2.59
N THR A 2 0.91 20.54 -2.37
CA THR A 2 2.03 19.64 -2.70
C THR A 2 2.17 18.60 -1.59
N ILE A 3 2.48 17.35 -1.93
CA ILE A 3 2.78 16.31 -0.94
C ILE A 3 4.11 16.65 -0.26
N ASP A 4 4.16 16.46 1.05
CA ASP A 4 5.36 16.71 1.85
C ASP A 4 6.48 15.73 1.47
N GLN A 5 7.74 16.18 1.52
CA GLN A 5 8.90 15.34 1.24
C GLN A 5 8.99 14.18 2.23
N ASP A 6 8.61 14.41 3.49
CA ASP A 6 8.55 13.38 4.53
C ASP A 6 7.71 12.16 4.10
N VAL A 7 6.63 12.37 3.33
CA VAL A 7 5.80 11.26 2.82
C VAL A 7 6.58 10.41 1.82
N PHE A 8 7.41 11.01 0.97
CA PHE A 8 8.22 10.27 0.01
C PHE A 8 9.40 9.55 0.67
N ASP A 9 9.97 10.14 1.72
CA ASP A 9 11.04 9.54 2.50
C ASP A 9 10.49 8.32 3.27
N ASP A 10 9.34 8.44 3.94
CA ASP A 10 8.66 7.33 4.62
C ASP A 10 8.27 6.19 3.66
N LEU A 11 7.90 6.51 2.41
CA LEU A 11 7.61 5.51 1.37
C LEU A 11 8.88 4.81 0.89
N TRP A 12 9.98 5.56 0.75
CA TRP A 12 11.27 5.03 0.35
C TRP A 12 11.84 4.08 1.42
N ASP A 13 11.74 4.45 2.69
CA ASP A 13 12.20 3.66 3.83
C ASP A 13 11.26 2.49 4.14
N GLY A 14 10.06 2.48 3.54
CA GLY A 14 9.06 1.42 3.69
C GLY A 14 8.30 1.47 5.02
N GLU A 15 8.37 2.59 5.75
CA GLU A 15 7.59 2.85 6.95
C GLU A 15 6.10 3.06 6.61
N ARG A 16 5.85 3.81 5.54
CA ARG A 16 4.54 4.00 4.95
C ARG A 16 4.35 3.18 3.69
N SER A 17 3.11 3.00 3.32
CA SER A 17 2.73 2.34 2.08
C SER A 17 1.48 2.97 1.50
N ILE A 18 1.22 2.66 0.24
CA ILE A 18 0.06 3.16 -0.48
C ILE A 18 -0.94 2.01 -0.64
N GLY A 19 -2.20 2.27 -0.33
CA GLY A 19 -3.29 1.34 -0.55
C GLY A 19 -4.43 1.95 -1.35
N PHE A 20 -5.06 1.09 -2.17
CA PHE A 20 -6.29 1.39 -2.87
C PHE A 20 -7.47 0.81 -2.09
N PHE A 21 -8.42 1.66 -1.70
CA PHE A 21 -9.63 1.22 -1.01
C PHE A 21 -10.88 1.45 -1.88
N VAL A 22 -11.82 0.52 -1.81
CA VAL A 22 -13.15 0.65 -2.40
C VAL A 22 -14.21 0.47 -1.31
N GLN A 23 -15.08 1.48 -1.18
CA GLN A 23 -16.24 1.44 -0.30
C GLN A 23 -17.41 2.16 -0.98
N SER A 24 -18.58 1.54 -1.01
CA SER A 24 -19.81 2.12 -1.58
C SER A 24 -19.59 2.63 -3.01
N ALA A 25 -18.86 1.86 -3.82
CA ALA A 25 -18.41 2.20 -5.17
C ALA A 25 -17.52 3.45 -5.30
N GLN A 26 -17.02 3.99 -4.19
CA GLN A 26 -16.03 5.08 -4.17
C GLN A 26 -14.62 4.52 -4.02
N CYS A 27 -13.66 5.16 -4.69
CA CYS A 27 -12.26 4.79 -4.68
C CYS A 27 -11.44 5.76 -3.82
N TYR A 28 -10.51 5.24 -3.03
CA TYR A 28 -9.63 6.03 -2.18
C TYR A 28 -8.18 5.58 -2.36
N TRP A 29 -7.30 6.54 -2.61
CA TRP A 29 -5.86 6.35 -2.53
C TRP A 29 -5.37 6.85 -1.17
N ILE A 30 -4.76 5.96 -0.39
CA ILE A 30 -4.35 6.25 0.98
C ILE A 30 -2.86 5.97 1.14
N VAL A 31 -2.15 6.91 1.77
CA VAL A 31 -0.84 6.70 2.37
C VAL A 31 -0.98 6.64 3.88
N ASP A 32 -0.46 5.58 4.49
CA ASP A 32 -0.45 5.42 5.95
C ASP A 32 0.70 4.49 6.37
N GLU A 33 0.94 4.35 7.66
CA GLU A 33 1.86 3.35 8.22
C GLU A 33 1.56 1.97 7.64
N LYS A 34 2.57 1.26 7.14
CA LYS A 34 2.40 -0.04 6.48
C LYS A 34 1.57 -1.05 7.29
N ARG A 35 1.75 -1.06 8.62
CA ARG A 35 1.01 -1.96 9.52
C ARG A 35 -0.50 -1.70 9.54
N ASN A 36 -0.94 -0.46 9.27
CA ASN A 36 -2.35 -0.07 9.34
C ASN A 36 -3.20 -0.66 8.21
N PHE A 37 -2.57 -1.20 7.16
CA PHE A 37 -3.26 -1.94 6.09
C PHE A 37 -3.65 -3.37 6.50
N THR A 38 -3.19 -3.87 7.66
CA THR A 38 -3.68 -5.14 8.22
C THR A 38 -5.12 -4.99 8.71
N LEU A 39 -6.07 -5.73 8.15
CA LEU A 39 -7.50 -5.51 8.44
C LEU A 39 -7.87 -5.88 9.89
N ASP A 40 -7.44 -7.04 10.39
CA ASP A 40 -7.68 -7.55 11.74
C ASP A 40 -6.36 -7.76 12.49
N VAL A 41 -5.83 -6.68 13.10
CA VAL A 41 -4.60 -6.76 13.90
C VAL A 41 -4.86 -7.41 15.28
N ASP A 42 -6.11 -7.48 15.73
CA ASP A 42 -6.45 -8.06 17.04
C ASP A 42 -6.03 -9.53 17.10
N LYS A 43 -6.18 -10.27 15.99
CA LYS A 43 -5.65 -11.64 15.86
C LYS A 43 -4.15 -11.71 16.17
N SER A 44 -3.36 -10.85 15.55
CA SER A 44 -1.90 -10.80 15.73
C SER A 44 -1.50 -10.41 17.16
N LEU A 45 -2.17 -9.40 17.72
CA LEU A 45 -1.91 -8.93 19.08
C LEU A 45 -2.28 -10.00 20.12
N ARG A 46 -3.40 -10.71 19.94
CA ARG A 46 -3.80 -11.82 20.83
C ARG A 46 -2.85 -13.00 20.75
N ALA A 47 -2.36 -13.34 19.55
CA ALA A 47 -1.34 -14.38 19.39
C ALA A 47 -0.07 -14.01 20.17
N SER A 48 0.40 -12.77 20.02
CA SER A 48 1.56 -12.22 20.74
C SER A 48 1.36 -12.19 22.26
N LEU A 49 0.15 -11.93 22.74
CA LEU A 49 -0.15 -11.99 24.18
C LEU A 49 -0.15 -13.44 24.67
N SER A 50 -0.78 -14.34 23.92
CA SER A 50 -0.94 -15.76 24.31
C SER A 50 0.38 -16.52 24.36
N ASN A 51 1.34 -16.19 23.48
CA ASN A 51 2.65 -16.81 23.45
C ASN A 51 3.68 -16.09 24.34
N GLY A 52 3.28 -15.05 25.08
CA GLY A 52 4.13 -14.31 26.00
C GLY A 52 5.10 -13.32 25.35
N THR A 53 4.97 -13.03 24.05
CA THR A 53 5.80 -12.03 23.34
C THR A 53 5.56 -10.62 23.87
N ILE A 54 4.31 -10.32 24.26
CA ILE A 54 3.94 -9.03 24.87
C ILE A 54 3.21 -9.25 26.20
N THR A 55 3.33 -8.28 27.10
CA THR A 55 2.56 -8.24 28.35
C THR A 55 1.13 -7.74 28.11
N GLN A 56 0.24 -7.96 29.09
CA GLN A 56 -1.12 -7.41 29.08
C GLN A 56 -1.13 -5.87 28.91
N GLU A 57 -0.23 -5.17 29.61
CA GLU A 57 -0.10 -3.71 29.51
C GLU A 57 0.34 -3.28 28.09
N GLN A 58 1.29 -4.01 27.50
CA GLN A 58 1.73 -3.74 26.14
C GLN A 58 0.63 -4.02 25.12
N TYR A 59 -0.18 -5.06 25.32
CA TYR A 59 -1.35 -5.37 24.50
C TYR A 59 -2.36 -4.21 24.55
N GLU A 60 -2.79 -3.80 25.74
CA GLU A 60 -3.78 -2.72 25.93
C GLU A 60 -3.30 -1.39 25.30
N ARG A 61 -2.03 -1.04 25.53
CA ARG A 61 -1.42 0.14 24.93
C ARG A 61 -1.37 0.05 23.40
N SER A 62 -1.06 -1.12 22.85
CA SER A 62 -1.05 -1.34 21.40
C SER A 62 -2.46 -1.22 20.83
N CYS A 63 -3.46 -1.76 21.53
CA CYS A 63 -4.86 -1.67 21.13
C CYS A 63 -5.33 -0.21 21.04
N LEU A 64 -4.99 0.62 22.01
CA LEU A 64 -5.37 2.04 22.01
C LEU A 64 -4.66 2.85 20.92
N LYS A 65 -3.37 2.58 20.69
CA LYS A 65 -2.57 3.34 19.72
C LYS A 65 -2.86 2.96 18.26
N PHE A 66 -3.16 1.70 17.99
CA PHE A 66 -3.30 1.22 16.61
C PHE A 66 -4.55 1.78 15.95
N ARG A 67 -4.37 2.52 14.84
CA ARG A 67 -5.45 3.20 14.09
C ARG A 67 -6.46 3.90 15.00
N ASN A 68 -5.99 4.57 16.04
CA ASN A 68 -6.83 5.25 17.03
C ASN A 68 -7.92 4.33 17.65
N GLY A 69 -7.56 3.08 17.96
CA GLY A 69 -8.45 2.08 18.54
C GLY A 69 -9.14 1.16 17.53
N ILE A 70 -8.97 1.36 16.22
CA ILE A 70 -9.59 0.51 15.19
C ILE A 70 -8.73 -0.74 14.95
N LEU A 71 -8.94 -1.78 15.76
CA LEU A 71 -8.20 -3.04 15.58
C LEU A 71 -8.69 -3.87 14.41
N LYS A 72 -10.00 -3.80 14.14
CA LYS A 72 -10.66 -4.51 13.04
C LYS A 72 -11.26 -3.48 12.11
N MET A 73 -10.65 -3.25 10.96
CA MET A 73 -11.15 -2.31 9.97
C MET A 73 -12.26 -2.97 9.17
N THR A 74 -13.41 -2.31 9.11
CA THR A 74 -14.65 -2.77 8.47
C THR A 74 -15.20 -1.65 7.61
N ALA A 75 -16.17 -1.95 6.75
CA ALA A 75 -16.81 -0.92 5.93
C ALA A 75 -17.45 0.18 6.81
N GLU A 76 -17.98 -0.21 7.96
CA GLU A 76 -18.71 0.67 8.88
C GLU A 76 -17.80 1.67 9.59
N ASN A 77 -16.57 1.26 9.95
CA ASN A 77 -15.61 2.12 10.67
C ASN A 77 -14.51 2.70 9.79
N PHE A 78 -14.43 2.31 8.51
CA PHE A 78 -13.47 2.88 7.55
C PHE A 78 -13.58 4.41 7.43
N PRO A 79 -14.76 5.05 7.44
CA PRO A 79 -14.84 6.52 7.47
C PRO A 79 -14.14 7.12 8.69
N SER A 80 -14.21 6.49 9.86
CA SER A 80 -13.48 6.95 11.05
C SER A 80 -11.97 6.77 10.91
N TYR A 81 -11.52 5.68 10.27
CA TYR A 81 -10.11 5.47 9.94
C TYR A 81 -9.56 6.57 9.04
N LEU A 82 -10.34 7.01 8.03
CA LEU A 82 -9.94 8.10 7.12
C LEU A 82 -9.62 9.42 7.83
N HIS A 83 -10.17 9.64 9.03
CA HIS A 83 -9.91 10.82 9.86
C HIS A 83 -8.75 10.61 10.85
N GLY A 84 -8.05 9.48 10.79
CA GLY A 84 -6.90 9.19 11.63
C GLY A 84 -5.72 10.13 11.34
N PRO A 85 -4.92 10.49 12.36
CA PRO A 85 -3.87 11.49 12.23
C PRO A 85 -2.70 11.06 11.33
N SER A 86 -2.49 9.75 11.13
CA SER A 86 -1.43 9.23 10.26
C SER A 86 -1.86 9.12 8.79
N VAL A 87 -3.17 9.16 8.53
CA VAL A 87 -3.76 8.88 7.21
C VAL A 87 -3.66 10.10 6.31
N LYS A 88 -3.09 9.89 5.12
CA LYS A 88 -3.09 10.87 4.03
C LYS A 88 -3.89 10.32 2.85
N ILE A 89 -5.04 10.94 2.59
CA ILE A 89 -5.82 10.65 1.38
C ILE A 89 -5.23 11.46 0.21
N LEU A 90 -4.97 10.79 -0.91
CA LEU A 90 -4.42 11.40 -2.10
C LEU A 90 -5.54 11.83 -3.06
N SER A 91 -5.56 13.10 -3.42
CA SER A 91 -6.41 13.63 -4.48
C SER A 91 -5.87 13.28 -5.88
N SER A 92 -6.73 13.32 -6.90
CA SER A 92 -6.30 13.14 -8.29
C SER A 92 -5.19 14.12 -8.71
N SER A 93 -5.21 15.36 -8.20
CA SER A 93 -4.15 16.34 -8.47
C SER A 93 -2.82 15.99 -7.80
N GLU A 94 -2.84 15.38 -6.61
CA GLU A 94 -1.62 14.94 -5.92
C GLU A 94 -1.03 13.68 -6.55
N LEU A 95 -1.87 12.86 -7.19
CA LEU A 95 -1.45 11.66 -7.91
C LEU A 95 -0.76 11.98 -9.25
N GLN A 96 -1.00 13.17 -9.81
CA GLN A 96 -0.37 13.58 -11.05
C GLN A 96 1.15 13.75 -10.86
N GLY A 97 1.94 12.94 -11.56
CA GLY A 97 3.41 12.94 -11.42
C GLY A 97 3.92 12.33 -10.10
N PHE A 98 3.05 11.73 -9.29
CA PHE A 98 3.38 11.18 -7.96
C PHE A 98 4.53 10.17 -8.01
N ILE A 99 4.55 9.31 -9.03
CA ILE A 99 5.62 8.32 -9.22
C ILE A 99 7.01 8.95 -9.39
N GLY A 100 7.10 10.21 -9.84
CA GLY A 100 8.36 10.94 -10.04
C GLY A 100 9.31 10.25 -11.01
N ALA A 101 8.78 9.60 -12.04
CA ALA A 101 9.59 8.95 -13.06
C ALA A 101 10.41 10.00 -13.83
N LYS A 102 11.73 9.80 -13.90
CA LYS A 102 12.60 10.63 -14.73
C LYS A 102 12.42 10.30 -16.21
N PRO A 103 12.77 11.23 -17.12
CA PRO A 103 12.82 10.96 -18.54
C PRO A 103 13.67 9.71 -18.86
N ASN A 104 13.27 8.95 -19.88
CA ASN A 104 13.98 7.78 -20.40
C ASN A 104 14.05 6.54 -19.48
N VAL A 105 13.60 6.63 -18.23
CA VAL A 105 13.62 5.48 -17.30
C VAL A 105 12.75 4.35 -17.82
N PHE A 106 11.56 4.67 -18.35
CA PHE A 106 10.65 3.68 -18.90
C PHE A 106 11.26 2.93 -20.09
N GLU A 107 11.83 3.65 -21.06
CA GLU A 107 12.44 3.08 -22.25
C GLU A 107 13.61 2.15 -21.91
N LYS A 108 14.42 2.52 -20.93
CA LYS A 108 15.51 1.67 -20.44
C LYS A 108 14.99 0.40 -19.77
N ILE A 109 13.90 0.50 -19.00
CA ILE A 109 13.23 -0.67 -18.39
C ILE A 109 12.63 -1.58 -19.47
N GLU A 110 12.00 -1.02 -20.50
CA GLU A 110 11.52 -1.81 -21.65
C GLU A 110 12.68 -2.55 -22.30
N ASN A 111 13.80 -1.87 -22.53
CA ASN A 111 14.99 -2.49 -23.13
C ASN A 111 15.55 -3.63 -22.26
N TYR A 112 15.56 -3.48 -20.93
CA TYR A 112 15.94 -4.55 -20.01
C TYR A 112 15.05 -5.78 -20.19
N TYR A 113 13.73 -5.62 -20.19
CA TYR A 113 12.80 -6.75 -20.38
C TYR A 113 12.91 -7.39 -21.77
N LEU A 114 13.28 -6.60 -22.80
CA LEU A 114 13.42 -7.10 -24.16
C LEU A 114 14.75 -7.84 -24.40
N THR A 115 15.84 -7.36 -23.81
CA THR A 115 17.21 -7.79 -24.17
C THR A 115 17.93 -8.53 -23.05
N GLY A 116 17.51 -8.35 -21.80
CA GLY A 116 18.23 -8.81 -20.61
C GLY A 116 19.49 -7.98 -20.28
N GLU A 117 19.72 -6.87 -20.98
CA GLU A 117 20.84 -5.97 -20.67
C GLU A 117 20.67 -5.38 -19.27
N GLY A 118 21.60 -5.67 -18.36
CA GLY A 118 21.50 -5.31 -16.95
C GLY A 118 21.30 -3.82 -16.70
N LEU A 119 20.64 -3.49 -15.58
CA LEU A 119 20.41 -2.11 -15.17
C LEU A 119 21.67 -1.51 -14.55
N ASP A 120 22.07 -0.33 -15.01
CA ASP A 120 23.11 0.45 -14.33
C ASP A 120 22.62 0.91 -12.93
N SER A 121 23.54 1.32 -12.06
CA SER A 121 23.22 1.70 -10.67
C SER A 121 22.29 2.91 -10.58
N GLU A 122 22.36 3.84 -11.53
CA GLU A 122 21.51 5.03 -11.53
C GLU A 122 20.07 4.66 -11.92
N LEU A 123 19.92 3.83 -12.95
CA LEU A 123 18.65 3.30 -13.39
C LEU A 123 17.99 2.45 -12.30
N PHE A 124 18.76 1.59 -11.62
CA PHE A 124 18.26 0.81 -10.49
C PHE A 124 17.76 1.71 -9.35
N LYS A 125 18.49 2.78 -9.02
CA LYS A 125 18.03 3.78 -8.04
C LYS A 125 16.72 4.45 -8.47
N ASN A 126 16.63 4.89 -9.73
CA ASN A 126 15.43 5.54 -10.25
C ASN A 126 14.22 4.57 -10.29
N ALA A 127 14.45 3.30 -10.63
CA ALA A 127 13.44 2.24 -10.59
C ALA A 127 12.92 2.04 -9.16
N ASN A 128 13.80 2.00 -8.16
CA ASN A 128 13.37 1.89 -6.76
C ASN A 128 12.57 3.11 -6.29
N VAL A 129 12.87 4.32 -6.77
CA VAL A 129 12.06 5.51 -6.43
C VAL A 129 10.63 5.31 -6.95
N ILE A 130 10.47 4.83 -8.18
CA ILE A 130 9.15 4.52 -8.72
C ILE A 130 8.49 3.39 -7.92
N ARG A 131 9.22 2.30 -7.65
CA ARG A 131 8.73 1.13 -6.88
C ARG A 131 8.18 1.52 -5.51
N SER A 132 8.90 2.37 -4.77
CA SER A 132 8.49 2.85 -3.44
C SER A 132 7.15 3.59 -3.45
N ARG A 133 6.75 4.12 -4.61
CA ARG A 133 5.55 4.92 -4.81
C ARG A 133 4.44 4.18 -5.53
N LEU A 134 4.59 2.86 -5.75
CA LEU A 134 3.53 2.01 -6.28
C LEU A 134 2.70 1.44 -5.10
N PRO A 135 1.40 1.19 -5.29
CA PRO A 135 0.52 0.72 -4.23
C PRO A 135 0.77 -0.73 -3.84
N LEU A 136 0.91 -0.99 -2.55
CA LEU A 136 1.18 -2.32 -2.01
C LEU A 136 -0.07 -3.04 -1.52
N PHE A 137 -1.18 -2.33 -1.34
CA PHE A 137 -2.41 -2.89 -0.79
C PHE A 137 -3.63 -2.56 -1.64
N TYR A 138 -4.56 -3.50 -1.72
CA TYR A 138 -5.88 -3.35 -2.31
C TYR A 138 -6.92 -3.87 -1.33
N VAL A 139 -7.91 -3.06 -1.01
CA VAL A 139 -9.00 -3.40 -0.08
C VAL A 139 -10.31 -3.01 -0.73
N ASN A 140 -11.21 -3.98 -0.91
CA ASN A 140 -12.52 -3.74 -1.46
C ASN A 140 -13.57 -4.25 -0.49
N PHE A 141 -14.20 -3.34 0.26
CA PHE A 141 -15.24 -3.68 1.23
C PHE A 141 -16.50 -4.20 0.54
N ASP A 142 -16.85 -3.64 -0.62
CA ASP A 142 -18.07 -4.00 -1.35
C ASP A 142 -18.04 -5.46 -1.84
N ARG A 143 -16.84 -5.92 -2.25
CA ARG A 143 -16.61 -7.27 -2.78
C ARG A 143 -15.93 -8.20 -1.78
N LYS A 144 -15.53 -7.70 -0.60
CA LYS A 144 -14.76 -8.43 0.42
C LYS A 144 -13.47 -9.04 -0.15
N ILE A 145 -12.68 -8.22 -0.83
CA ILE A 145 -11.40 -8.61 -1.41
C ILE A 145 -10.27 -7.85 -0.72
N PHE A 146 -9.24 -8.56 -0.31
CA PHE A 146 -7.99 -8.00 0.18
C PHE A 146 -6.83 -8.57 -0.65
N MET A 147 -5.99 -7.73 -1.22
CA MET A 147 -4.78 -8.18 -1.90
C MET A 147 -3.61 -7.33 -1.43
N HIS A 148 -2.41 -7.90 -1.43
CA HIS A 148 -1.20 -7.13 -1.20
C HIS A 148 -0.02 -7.67 -1.99
N MET A 149 1.00 -6.84 -2.14
CA MET A 149 2.31 -7.21 -2.69
C MET A 149 3.44 -6.87 -1.71
N ASP A 150 3.14 -6.80 -0.41
CA ASP A 150 4.16 -6.63 0.63
C ASP A 150 4.82 -7.99 0.94
N ASP A 151 5.99 -8.20 0.35
CA ASP A 151 6.74 -9.46 0.45
C ASP A 151 7.19 -9.76 1.88
N GLY A 152 7.17 -11.05 2.26
CA GLY A 152 7.64 -11.51 3.57
C GLY A 152 6.69 -11.26 4.74
N ARG A 153 5.46 -10.83 4.45
CA ARG A 153 4.36 -10.69 5.41
C ARG A 153 3.15 -11.50 4.96
N PHE A 154 2.39 -12.01 5.93
CA PHE A 154 1.18 -12.80 5.70
C PHE A 154 -0.07 -11.97 6.02
N HIS A 155 -0.24 -10.80 5.38
CA HIS A 155 -1.38 -9.92 5.67
C HIS A 155 -2.73 -10.57 5.36
N GLU A 156 -2.76 -11.47 4.39
CA GLU A 156 -3.91 -12.28 3.97
C GLU A 156 -4.46 -13.19 5.09
N GLU A 157 -3.66 -13.54 6.10
CA GLU A 157 -4.13 -14.33 7.26
C GLU A 157 -4.95 -13.48 8.26
N TYR A 158 -4.79 -12.16 8.21
CA TYR A 158 -5.37 -11.19 9.15
C TYR A 158 -6.58 -10.47 8.55
N VAL A 159 -7.38 -11.18 7.77
CA VAL A 159 -8.63 -10.68 7.18
C VAL A 159 -9.87 -11.28 7.88
N HIS A 160 -11.05 -10.73 7.59
CA HIS A 160 -12.30 -11.22 8.15
C HIS A 160 -12.74 -12.53 7.47
N PRO A 161 -13.48 -13.41 8.19
CA PRO A 161 -14.08 -14.58 7.57
C PRO A 161 -14.94 -14.21 6.34
N GLY A 162 -14.81 -15.00 5.27
CA GLY A 162 -15.56 -14.83 4.02
C GLY A 162 -14.99 -13.76 3.07
N TRP A 163 -13.80 -13.24 3.34
CA TRP A 163 -13.05 -12.42 2.38
C TRP A 163 -12.19 -13.29 1.47
N ILE A 164 -12.01 -12.85 0.22
CA ILE A 164 -10.97 -13.36 -0.67
C ILE A 164 -9.70 -12.58 -0.32
N ALA A 165 -8.64 -13.28 0.08
CA ALA A 165 -7.39 -12.66 0.50
C ALA A 165 -6.17 -13.38 -0.08
N GLU A 166 -5.26 -12.63 -0.72
CA GLU A 166 -4.08 -13.22 -1.36
C GLU A 166 -2.91 -12.22 -1.44
N SER A 167 -1.69 -12.76 -1.35
CA SER A 167 -0.47 -12.05 -1.72
C SER A 167 -0.22 -12.23 -3.21
N GLY A 168 -0.32 -11.16 -4.00
CA GLY A 168 -0.18 -11.24 -5.45
C GLY A 168 -0.52 -9.94 -6.19
N ASP A 169 -0.28 -9.95 -7.51
CA ASP A 169 -0.58 -8.80 -8.37
C ASP A 169 -2.09 -8.54 -8.40
N PHE A 170 -2.48 -7.32 -8.03
CA PHE A 170 -3.88 -6.87 -8.01
C PHE A 170 -4.15 -5.73 -9.00
N SER A 171 -3.19 -5.35 -9.84
CA SER A 171 -3.32 -4.22 -10.77
C SER A 171 -4.50 -4.34 -11.73
N TYR A 172 -4.94 -5.56 -12.03
CA TYR A 172 -6.09 -5.82 -12.88
C TYR A 172 -7.44 -5.52 -12.18
N LEU A 173 -7.46 -5.42 -10.85
CA LEU A 173 -8.64 -5.05 -10.07
C LEU A 173 -8.84 -3.53 -9.97
N ILE A 174 -7.83 -2.74 -10.32
CA ILE A 174 -7.86 -1.28 -10.25
C ILE A 174 -8.35 -0.73 -11.58
N PRO A 175 -9.43 0.09 -11.61
CA PRO A 175 -9.93 0.67 -12.84
C PRO A 175 -8.86 1.49 -13.55
N SER A 176 -8.81 1.44 -14.89
CA SER A 176 -7.75 2.11 -15.67
C SER A 176 -7.62 3.61 -15.36
N ARG A 177 -8.74 4.29 -15.07
CA ARG A 177 -8.76 5.71 -14.69
C ARG A 177 -8.11 6.03 -13.35
N GLU A 178 -7.97 5.04 -12.47
CA GLU A 178 -7.40 5.18 -11.13
C GLU A 178 -5.90 4.84 -11.10
N LYS A 179 -5.35 4.27 -12.19
CA LYS A 179 -3.96 3.84 -12.28
C LYS A 179 -3.01 5.02 -12.45
N TYR A 180 -2.70 5.71 -11.36
CA TYR A 180 -1.82 6.90 -11.38
C TYR A 180 -0.39 6.63 -11.85
N TRP A 181 0.04 5.37 -11.85
CA TRP A 181 1.34 4.94 -12.36
C TRP A 181 1.35 4.73 -13.88
N VAL A 182 0.22 4.93 -14.56
CA VAL A 182 0.16 4.97 -16.02
C VAL A 182 0.25 6.44 -16.44
N ASP A 183 1.40 6.84 -16.96
CA ASP A 183 1.65 8.22 -17.38
C ASP A 183 2.00 8.27 -18.87
N ALA A 184 1.27 9.10 -19.63
CA ALA A 184 1.42 9.23 -21.09
C ALA A 184 1.47 7.87 -21.83
N GLY A 185 0.69 6.88 -21.40
CA GLY A 185 0.65 5.52 -21.97
C GLY A 185 1.75 4.57 -21.48
N LYS A 186 2.65 5.03 -20.61
CA LYS A 186 3.73 4.23 -20.01
C LYS A 186 3.24 3.62 -18.70
N ASP A 187 3.15 2.29 -18.65
CA ASP A 187 2.71 1.56 -17.46
C ASP A 187 3.90 1.20 -16.56
N PHE A 188 4.14 2.00 -15.54
CA PHE A 188 5.24 1.79 -14.60
C PHE A 188 5.02 0.64 -13.60
N TRP A 189 3.88 -0.08 -13.66
CA TRP A 189 3.64 -1.24 -12.79
C TRP A 189 4.73 -2.30 -12.90
N LYS A 190 5.26 -2.48 -14.12
CA LYS A 190 6.32 -3.47 -14.42
C LYS A 190 7.61 -3.25 -13.66
N VAL A 191 7.84 -2.05 -13.11
CA VAL A 191 9.00 -1.76 -12.25
C VAL A 191 9.05 -2.67 -11.02
N ARG A 192 7.90 -3.19 -10.57
CA ARG A 192 7.83 -4.11 -9.42
C ARG A 192 8.62 -5.41 -9.61
N PHE A 193 8.79 -5.83 -10.85
CA PHE A 193 9.36 -7.14 -11.19
C PHE A 193 10.82 -7.05 -11.71
N LEU A 194 11.45 -5.88 -11.53
CA LEU A 194 12.87 -5.65 -11.79
C LEU A 194 13.75 -6.19 -10.66
#